data_AF-A0A3S2AZQ7-F1
#
_entry.id   AF-A0A3S2AZQ7-F1
#
_cell.length_a   1.000
_cell.length_b   1.000
_cell.length_c   1.000
_cell.angle_alpha   90.00
_cell.angle_beta   90.00
_cell.angle_gamma   90.00
#
_symmetry.space_group_name_H-M   'P 1'
#
loop_
_entity.id
_entity.type
_entity.pdbx_description
1 polymer ?
#
loop_
_entity_poly.entity_id
_entity_poly.type
_entity_poly.pdbx_seq_one_letter_code
_entity_poly.pdbx_strand_id
1 'polypeptide(L)' 'MFLAIGGQDWRRYVEACFPQDYDAARSGFRRLCAKNGASWKAYRNPEMGAKGEELTTDVAWFGPKDASRVMVLV' A
#
# COMPACT_ATOMS: atom_id res chain seq x y z
N MET A 1 4.59 27.32 7.44
CA MET A 1 3.64 27.05 6.34
C MET A 1 2.93 25.75 6.66
N PHE A 2 1.84 25.84 7.42
CA PHE A 2 1.00 24.68 7.77
C PHE A 2 -0.03 24.51 6.64
N LEU A 3 -0.02 23.37 5.96
CA LEU A 3 -1.08 23.02 5.04
C LEU A 3 -2.33 22.73 5.87
N ALA A 4 -3.31 23.62 5.77
CA ALA A 4 -4.64 23.43 6.30
C ALA A 4 -5.28 22.21 5.62
N ILE A 5 -5.53 21.15 6.39
CA ILE A 5 -6.39 20.04 5.96
C ILE A 5 -7.84 20.40 6.33
N GLY A 6 -8.35 21.46 5.71
CA GLY A 6 -9.69 21.99 5.95
C GLY A 6 -10.65 21.53 4.86
N GLY A 7 -11.39 20.46 5.13
CA GLY A 7 -12.63 20.08 4.43
C GLY A 7 -12.47 19.37 3.07
N GLN A 8 -13.27 18.31 2.86
CA GLN A 8 -13.32 17.40 1.69
C GLN A 8 -12.11 16.43 1.66
N ASP A 9 -12.12 15.19 2.12
CA ASP A 9 -13.06 14.08 1.92
C ASP A 9 -12.59 12.93 2.84
N TRP A 10 -12.79 13.09 4.15
CA TRP A 10 -12.26 12.15 5.15
C TRP A 10 -12.82 10.74 4.97
N ARG A 11 -14.04 10.63 4.42
CA ARG A 11 -14.66 9.34 4.11
C ARG A 11 -13.83 8.60 3.08
N ARG A 12 -13.44 9.26 1.99
CA ARG A 12 -12.55 8.66 0.98
C ARG A 12 -11.17 8.30 1.54
N TYR A 13 -10.65 9.07 2.49
CA TYR A 13 -9.41 8.71 3.19
C TYR A 13 -9.59 7.43 4.03
N VAL A 14 -10.67 7.34 4.81
CA VAL A 14 -11.02 6.15 5.59
C VAL A 14 -11.25 4.95 4.68
N GLU A 15 -11.99 5.09 3.58
CA GLU A 15 -12.20 4.03 2.59
C GLU A 15 -10.90 3.55 1.96
N ALA A 16 -9.94 4.45 1.71
CA ALA A 16 -8.61 4.08 1.23
C ALA A 16 -7.78 3.33 2.29
N CYS A 17 -7.96 3.65 3.57
CA CYS A 17 -7.29 2.99 4.69
C CYS A 17 -7.94 1.64 5.08
N PHE A 18 -9.24 1.48 4.85
CA PHE A 18 -10.03 0.32 5.26
C PHE A 18 -10.80 -0.26 4.04
N PRO A 19 -10.08 -0.88 3.09
CA PRO A 19 -10.69 -1.53 1.95
C PRO A 19 -11.60 -2.70 2.37
N GLN A 20 -12.64 -2.95 1.58
CA GLN A 20 -13.67 -3.95 1.88
C GLN A 20 -13.11 -5.39 1.93
N ASP A 21 -12.09 -5.69 1.12
CA ASP A 21 -11.41 -6.98 1.13
C ASP A 21 -9.94 -6.88 0.72
N TYR A 22 -9.25 -8.02 0.82
CA TYR A 22 -7.81 -8.14 0.56
C TYR A 22 -7.45 -7.75 -0.88
N ASP A 23 -8.24 -8.17 -1.87
CA ASP A 23 -7.93 -7.89 -3.28
C ASP A 23 -8.04 -6.38 -3.58
N ALA A 24 -9.08 -5.72 -3.04
CA ALA A 24 -9.21 -4.28 -3.12
C ALA A 24 -8.02 -3.56 -2.45
N ALA A 25 -7.58 -4.04 -1.28
CA ALA A 25 -6.42 -3.52 -0.55
C ALA A 25 -5.13 -3.61 -1.38
N ARG A 26 -4.81 -4.83 -1.82
CA ARG A 26 -3.59 -5.15 -2.58
C ARG A 26 -3.54 -4.38 -3.90
N SER A 27 -4.65 -4.35 -4.63
CA SER A 27 -4.75 -3.61 -5.89
C SER A 27 -4.59 -2.10 -5.67
N GLY A 28 -5.14 -1.56 -4.58
CA GLY A 28 -4.93 -0.17 -4.15
C GLY A 28 -3.47 0.16 -3.91
N PHE A 29 -2.78 -0.65 -3.10
CA PHE A 29 -1.36 -0.50 -2.82
C PHE A 29 -0.51 -0.50 -4.10
N ARG A 30 -0.72 -1.47 -4.99
CA ARG A 30 0.03 -1.58 -6.26
C ARG A 30 -0.19 -0.40 -7.19
N ARG A 31 -1.45 0.07 -7.31
CA ARG A 31 -1.76 1.28 -8.09
C ARG A 31 -1.02 2.50 -7.54
N LEU A 32 -0.95 2.66 -6.22
CA LEU A 32 -0.22 3.76 -5.59
C LEU A 32 1.29 3.63 -5.80
N CYS A 33 1.85 2.42 -5.72
CA CYS A 33 3.26 2.17 -6.03
C CYS A 33 3.58 2.57 -7.47
N ALA A 34 2.79 2.08 -8.44
CA ALA A 34 2.96 2.41 -9.85
C ALA A 34 2.83 3.93 -10.10
N LYS A 35 1.80 4.57 -9.53
CA LYS A 35 1.58 6.01 -9.66
C LYS A 35 2.75 6.85 -9.13
N ASN A 36 3.43 6.38 -8.09
CA ASN A 36 4.53 7.11 -7.45
C ASN A 36 5.92 6.60 -7.87
N GLY A 37 6.01 5.73 -8.89
CA GLY A 37 7.28 5.22 -9.42
C GLY A 37 8.05 4.31 -8.46
N ALA A 38 7.38 3.69 -7.48
CA ALA A 38 8.01 2.80 -6.53
C ALA A 38 8.26 1.41 -7.13
N SER A 39 9.45 0.85 -6.90
CA SER A 39 9.66 -0.58 -7.13
C SER A 39 8.93 -1.37 -6.05
N TRP A 40 8.10 -2.34 -6.41
CA TRP A 40 7.48 -3.25 -5.45
C TRP A 40 7.82 -4.71 -5.74
N LYS A 41 7.77 -5.53 -4.69
CA LYS A 41 7.94 -6.98 -4.75
C LYS A 41 6.84 -7.64 -3.93
N ALA A 42 6.21 -8.66 -4.49
CA ALA A 42 5.24 -9.49 -3.79
C ALA A 42 5.94 -10.75 -3.26
N TYR A 43 5.78 -11.00 -1.96
CA TYR A 43 6.20 -12.25 -1.33
C TYR A 43 4.97 -13.12 -1.11
N ARG A 44 4.93 -14.25 -1.80
CA ARG A 44 3.77 -15.16 -1.76
C ARG A 44 3.68 -15.87 -0.42
N ASN A 45 2.49 -15.83 0.18
CA ASN A 45 2.13 -16.69 1.30
C ASN A 45 1.91 -18.12 0.76
N PRO A 46 2.47 -19.15 1.38
CA PRO A 46 2.18 -20.53 1.01
C PRO A 46 0.68 -20.85 1.02
N GLU A 47 -0.06 -20.27 1.97
CA GLU A 47 -1.48 -20.50 2.17
C GLU A 47 -2.35 -19.61 1.29
N MET A 48 -3.56 -20.10 1.00
CA MET A 48 -4.58 -19.37 0.27
C MET A 48 -5.49 -18.58 1.23
N GLY A 49 -6.12 -17.53 0.71
CA GLY A 49 -7.09 -16.72 1.45
C GLY A 49 -8.44 -17.42 1.62
N ALA A 50 -9.34 -16.80 2.37
CA ALA A 50 -10.64 -17.36 2.73
C ALA A 50 -11.55 -17.58 1.50
N LYS A 51 -11.33 -16.86 0.40
CA LYS A 51 -12.03 -17.05 -0.88
C LYS A 51 -11.21 -17.89 -1.87
N GLY A 52 -10.11 -18.49 -1.43
CA GLY A 52 -9.17 -19.24 -2.27
C GLY A 52 -8.23 -18.36 -3.10
N GLU A 53 -8.09 -17.08 -2.76
CA GLU A 53 -7.20 -16.13 -3.42
C GLU A 53 -5.73 -16.29 -3.00
N GLU A 54 -4.79 -15.90 -3.87
CA GLU A 54 -3.39 -15.85 -3.50
C GLU A 54 -3.14 -14.69 -2.53
N LEU A 55 -2.62 -15.01 -1.35
CA LEU A 55 -2.17 -14.01 -0.38
C LEU A 55 -0.69 -13.69 -0.60
N THR A 56 -0.36 -12.41 -0.56
CA THR A 56 1.01 -11.90 -0.62
C THR A 56 1.23 -10.73 0.32
N THR A 57 2.47 -10.60 0.79
CA THR A 57 2.98 -9.38 1.39
C THR A 57 3.68 -8.57 0.30
N ASP A 58 3.09 -7.46 -0.11
CA ASP A 58 3.66 -6.55 -1.09
C ASP A 58 4.53 -5.52 -0.37
N VAL A 59 5.81 -5.43 -0.75
CA VAL A 59 6.76 -4.49 -0.19
C VAL A 59 7.18 -3.51 -1.28
N ALA A 60 7.02 -2.22 -1.02
CA ALA A 60 7.46 -1.16 -1.91
C ALA A 60 8.66 -0.42 -1.33
N TRP A 61 9.60 -0.07 -2.21
CA TRP A 61 10.75 0.75 -1.87
C TRP A 61 10.67 2.08 -2.59
N PHE A 62 10.75 3.15 -1.82
CA PHE A 62 10.75 4.52 -2.31
C PHE A 62 12.13 5.13 -2.02
N GLY A 63 12.72 5.75 -3.04
CA GLY A 63 14.05 6.36 -2.94
C GLY A 63 15.23 5.42 -3.24
N PRO A 64 16.47 5.83 -2.93
CA PRO A 64 17.69 5.11 -3.28
C PRO A 64 17.78 3.74 -2.59
N LYS A 65 18.30 2.73 -3.30
CA LYS A 65 18.48 1.36 -2.77
C LYS A 65 19.62 1.23 -1.78
N ASP A 66 20.55 2.19 -1.81
CA ASP A 66 21.76 2.29 -1.00
C ASP A 66 21.63 3.32 0.13
N ALA A 67 20.40 3.72 0.47
CA ALA A 67 20.15 4.64 1.58
C ALA A 67 20.72 4.08 2.90
N SER A 68 21.54 4.88 3.59
CA SER A 68 22.19 4.48 4.86
C SER A 68 21.24 4.40 6.06
N ARG A 69 20.03 4.98 5.93
CA ARG A 69 18.94 4.92 6.90
C ARG A 69 17.63 4.72 6.15
N VAL A 70 16.79 3.83 6.66
CA VAL A 70 15.53 3.44 6.04
C VAL A 70 14.41 3.57 7.07
N MET A 71 13.29 4.16 6.68
CA MET A 71 12.06 4.14 7.46
C MET A 71 11.19 2.98 6.97
N VAL A 72 10.72 2.15 7.89
CA VAL A 72 9.83 1.02 7.59
C VAL A 72 8.44 1.35 8.14
N LEU A 73 7.43 1.24 7.28
CA LEU A 73 6.01 1.41 7.61
C LEU A 73 5.28 0.12 7.25
N VAL A 74 4.28 -0.25 8.05
CA VAL A 74 3.41 -1.42 7.86
C VAL A 74 1.95 -1.03 7.99
#